data_AF-A0A851SFK3-F1
#
_entry.id   AF-A0A851SFK3-F1
#
_cell.length_a   1.000
_cell.length_b   1.000
_cell.length_c   1.000
_cell.angle_alpha   90.00
_cell.angle_beta   90.00
_cell.angle_gamma   90.00
#
_symmetry.space_group_name_H-M   'P 1'
#
loop_
_entity.id
_entity.type
_entity.pdbx_description
1 polymer ?
#
loop_
_entity_poly.entity_id
_entity_poly.type
_entity_poly.pdbx_seq_one_letter_code
_entity_poly.pdbx_strand_id
1 'polypeptide(L)'
;QFSVDDLKAQPNQTTCWDGVRNYQARNFLRSMKLGQQAFFYHSNCKEPGIVALVKIVKEAYPDHTQFDQKDPHYDSTSRKENPKWSMVDVQFERMTKRFIPLSEIKAHHLAHKADGGPLKDMMLFTRQRLSIQPLTQGENLPGLLIPSVGQAGSFTYGFSFLTTEEFDFVLSLEEEKPH
;
A
#
# COMPACT_ATOMS: atom_id res chain seq x y z
N GLN A 1 5.41 9.60 -12.14
CA GLN A 1 5.34 9.76 -10.67
C GLN A 1 3.94 10.25 -10.34
N PHE A 2 3.22 9.57 -9.44
CA PHE A 2 1.84 9.88 -9.08
C PHE A 2 1.76 10.01 -7.56
N SER A 3 1.28 11.15 -7.06
CA SER A 3 1.23 11.50 -5.64
C SER A 3 -0.19 11.39 -5.09
N VAL A 4 -0.33 11.50 -3.76
CA VAL A 4 -1.66 11.55 -3.13
C VAL A 4 -2.43 12.81 -3.52
N ASP A 5 -1.75 13.92 -3.82
CA ASP A 5 -2.41 15.14 -4.28
C ASP A 5 -2.90 14.99 -5.72
N ASP A 6 -2.19 14.25 -6.57
CA ASP A 6 -2.68 13.87 -7.90
C ASP A 6 -3.94 13.02 -7.80
N LEU A 7 -3.98 12.04 -6.88
CA LEU A 7 -5.18 11.25 -6.61
C LEU A 7 -6.36 12.12 -6.16
N LYS A 8 -6.12 13.06 -5.24
CA LYS A 8 -7.17 13.97 -4.74
C LYS A 8 -7.69 14.91 -5.82
N ALA A 9 -6.88 15.22 -6.83
CA ALA A 9 -7.27 16.05 -7.97
C ALA A 9 -8.06 15.28 -9.05
N GLN A 10 -8.07 13.95 -9.01
CA GLN A 10 -8.85 13.14 -9.95
C GLN A 10 -10.37 13.34 -9.77
N PRO A 11 -11.17 13.14 -10.82
CA PRO A 11 -12.62 13.06 -10.71
C PRO A 11 -13.04 12.03 -9.66
N ASN A 12 -13.93 12.41 -8.74
CA ASN A 12 -14.34 11.60 -7.59
C ASN A 12 -13.18 11.07 -6.74
N GLN A 13 -12.01 11.71 -6.83
CA GLN A 13 -10.77 11.31 -6.15
C GLN A 13 -10.42 9.84 -6.41
N THR A 14 -10.71 9.36 -7.62
CA THR A 14 -10.59 7.95 -8.01
C THR A 14 -9.63 7.81 -9.18
N THR A 15 -8.74 6.82 -9.12
CA THR A 15 -7.83 6.48 -10.22
C THR A 15 -7.75 4.97 -10.40
N CYS A 16 -7.42 4.53 -11.60
CA CYS A 16 -6.96 3.16 -11.82
C CYS A 16 -5.54 2.99 -11.29
N TRP A 17 -5.26 1.85 -10.66
CA TRP A 17 -3.94 1.45 -10.19
C TRP A 17 -3.27 0.55 -11.24
N ASP A 18 -2.85 1.17 -12.33
CA ASP A 18 -2.23 0.54 -13.49
C ASP A 18 -0.72 0.29 -13.30
N GLY A 19 -0.06 -0.17 -14.37
CA GLY A 19 1.39 -0.31 -14.43
C GLY A 19 1.92 -1.61 -13.86
N VAL A 20 1.25 -2.27 -12.92
CA VAL A 20 1.77 -3.46 -12.22
C VAL A 20 2.24 -4.58 -13.18
N ARG A 21 3.55 -4.82 -13.24
CA ARG A 21 4.20 -5.90 -14.05
C ARG A 21 4.87 -7.01 -13.22
N ASN A 22 4.52 -7.12 -11.94
CA ASN A 22 4.94 -8.23 -11.08
C ASN A 22 3.80 -9.26 -10.92
N TYR A 23 4.06 -10.54 -11.23
CA TYR A 23 3.05 -11.60 -11.15
C TYR A 23 2.45 -11.79 -9.75
N GLN A 24 3.27 -11.63 -8.71
CA GLN A 24 2.81 -11.74 -7.33
C GLN A 24 1.93 -10.55 -6.96
N ALA A 25 2.36 -9.31 -7.26
CA ALA A 25 1.58 -8.09 -7.05
C ALA A 25 0.23 -8.15 -7.79
N ARG A 26 0.24 -8.62 -9.05
CA ARG A 26 -0.97 -8.85 -9.84
C ARG A 26 -1.92 -9.83 -9.16
N ASN A 27 -1.41 -10.93 -8.61
CA ASN A 27 -2.26 -11.90 -7.91
C ASN A 27 -2.89 -11.27 -6.67
N PHE A 28 -2.19 -10.38 -5.96
CA PHE A 28 -2.77 -9.61 -4.87
C PHE A 28 -3.85 -8.63 -5.34
N LEU A 29 -3.64 -7.90 -6.45
CA LEU A 29 -4.71 -7.09 -7.06
C LEU A 29 -5.97 -7.91 -7.35
N ARG A 30 -5.80 -9.10 -7.93
CA ARG A 30 -6.91 -10.01 -8.22
C ARG A 30 -7.61 -10.56 -6.98
N SER A 31 -6.94 -10.54 -5.83
CA SER A 31 -7.52 -10.96 -4.56
C SER A 31 -8.30 -9.85 -3.84
N MET A 32 -8.07 -8.57 -4.21
CA MET A 32 -8.75 -7.43 -3.61
C MET A 32 -10.25 -7.43 -3.88
N LYS A 33 -11.02 -6.95 -2.90
CA LYS A 33 -12.48 -6.87 -2.91
C LYS A 33 -12.97 -5.45 -2.72
N LEU A 34 -14.16 -5.18 -3.26
CA LEU A 34 -14.81 -3.88 -3.10
C LEU A 34 -14.92 -3.50 -1.62
N GLY A 35 -14.56 -2.26 -1.31
CA GLY A 35 -14.60 -1.71 0.03
C GLY A 35 -13.39 -2.03 0.92
N GLN A 36 -12.50 -2.94 0.52
CA GLN A 36 -11.25 -3.17 1.26
C GLN A 36 -10.39 -1.90 1.26
N GLN A 37 -9.67 -1.70 2.36
CA GLN A 37 -8.82 -0.53 2.58
C GLN A 37 -7.36 -0.85 2.30
N ALA A 38 -6.64 0.14 1.78
CA ALA A 38 -5.21 0.04 1.57
C ALA A 38 -4.49 1.33 1.97
N PHE A 39 -3.27 1.19 2.46
CA PHE A 39 -2.38 2.33 2.68
C PHE A 39 -1.78 2.80 1.36
N PHE A 40 -1.86 4.11 1.12
CA PHE A 40 -1.12 4.76 0.03
C PHE A 40 0.29 5.07 0.52
N TYR A 41 1.26 4.34 -0.01
CA TYR A 41 2.68 4.50 0.27
C TYR A 41 3.34 5.31 -0.84
N HIS A 42 3.92 6.45 -0.47
CA HIS A 42 4.73 7.26 -1.39
C HIS A 42 6.16 6.73 -1.36
N SER A 43 6.57 6.07 -2.46
CA SER A 43 7.91 5.55 -2.67
C SER A 43 8.77 6.54 -3.46
N ASN A 44 10.08 6.26 -3.55
CA ASN A 44 11.02 6.97 -4.42
C ASN A 44 10.98 8.52 -4.31
N CYS A 45 10.88 9.02 -3.09
CA CYS A 45 10.98 10.43 -2.76
C CYS A 45 11.99 10.64 -1.63
N LYS A 46 12.27 11.90 -1.26
CA LYS A 46 13.22 12.23 -0.18
C LYS A 46 12.80 11.60 1.16
N GLU A 47 11.50 11.50 1.40
CA GLU A 47 10.91 10.99 2.65
C GLU A 47 9.86 9.93 2.32
N PRO A 48 10.26 8.67 2.07
CA PRO A 48 9.32 7.61 1.73
C PRO A 48 8.50 7.20 2.96
N GLY A 49 7.22 6.86 2.74
CA GLY A 49 6.33 6.50 3.83
C GLY A 49 4.85 6.46 3.47
N ILE A 50 4.03 6.13 4.47
CA ILE A 50 2.57 6.09 4.34
C ILE A 50 2.00 7.50 4.56
N VAL A 51 1.17 7.95 3.63
CA VAL A 51 0.61 9.31 3.62
C VAL A 51 -0.92 9.35 3.69
N ALA A 52 -1.60 8.30 3.21
CA ALA A 52 -3.05 8.28 3.12
C ALA A 52 -3.62 6.87 3.13
N LEU A 53 -4.95 6.82 3.21
CA LEU A 53 -5.77 5.65 3.05
C LEU A 53 -6.62 5.79 1.79
N VAL A 54 -6.72 4.68 1.08
CA VAL A 54 -7.56 4.51 -0.08
C VAL A 54 -8.42 3.27 0.10
N LYS A 55 -9.52 3.21 -0.65
CA LYS A 55 -10.41 2.04 -0.68
C LYS A 55 -10.56 1.54 -2.10
N ILE A 56 -10.75 0.23 -2.25
CA ILE A 56 -11.01 -0.38 -3.56
C ILE A 56 -12.46 -0.10 -3.97
N VAL A 57 -12.64 0.58 -5.10
CA VAL A 57 -13.96 0.90 -5.67
C VAL A 57 -14.28 0.12 -6.94
N LYS A 58 -13.29 -0.61 -7.48
CA LYS A 58 -13.50 -1.58 -8.56
C LYS A 58 -12.52 -2.75 -8.41
N GLU A 59 -13.03 -3.98 -8.40
CA GLU A 59 -12.20 -5.19 -8.39
C GLU A 59 -11.37 -5.33 -9.66
N ALA A 60 -10.43 -6.26 -9.66
CA ALA A 60 -9.44 -6.42 -10.72
C ALA A 60 -10.06 -6.59 -12.11
N TYR A 61 -9.57 -5.81 -13.07
CA TYR A 61 -9.95 -5.87 -14.47
C TYR A 61 -8.69 -5.71 -15.36
N PRO A 62 -8.75 -6.01 -16.67
CA PRO A 62 -7.58 -5.91 -17.54
C PRO A 62 -6.97 -4.51 -17.54
N ASP A 63 -5.66 -4.44 -17.31
CA ASP A 63 -4.90 -3.19 -17.41
C ASP A 63 -4.81 -2.76 -18.88
N HIS A 64 -5.33 -1.59 -19.25
CA HIS A 64 -5.33 -1.16 -20.65
C HIS A 64 -3.94 -0.75 -21.13
N THR A 65 -3.05 -0.32 -20.24
CA THR A 65 -1.69 0.16 -20.57
C THR A 65 -0.83 -0.96 -21.16
N GLN A 66 -1.11 -2.22 -20.80
CA GLN A 66 -0.38 -3.38 -21.33
C GLN A 66 -0.52 -3.56 -22.86
N PHE A 67 -1.52 -2.94 -23.49
CA PHE A 67 -1.79 -3.03 -24.92
C PHE A 67 -1.36 -1.80 -25.73
N ASP A 68 -0.99 -0.70 -25.08
CA ASP A 68 -0.59 0.53 -25.74
C ASP A 68 0.93 0.55 -25.94
N GLN A 69 1.39 0.47 -27.19
CA GLN A 69 2.81 0.48 -27.55
C GLN A 69 3.56 1.74 -27.13
N LYS A 70 2.85 2.83 -26.85
CA LYS A 70 3.44 4.10 -26.40
C LYS A 70 3.55 4.19 -24.88
N ASP A 71 2.87 3.30 -24.16
CA ASP A 71 2.91 3.28 -22.70
C ASP A 71 4.21 2.62 -22.21
N PRO A 72 4.87 3.17 -21.17
CA PRO A 72 6.05 2.55 -20.56
C PRO A 72 5.85 1.09 -20.11
N HIS A 73 4.61 0.70 -19.81
CA HIS A 73 4.26 -0.61 -19.31
C HIS A 73 3.66 -1.53 -20.40
N TYR A 74 3.87 -1.22 -21.67
CA TYR A 74 3.48 -2.08 -22.79
C TYR A 74 4.03 -3.51 -22.66
N ASP A 75 3.21 -4.53 -22.92
CA ASP A 75 3.66 -5.92 -22.98
C ASP A 75 3.22 -6.56 -24.30
N SER A 76 4.16 -6.69 -25.23
CA SER A 76 3.95 -7.31 -26.56
C SER A 76 3.48 -8.76 -26.50
N THR A 77 3.65 -9.42 -25.35
CA THR A 77 3.27 -10.80 -25.14
C THR A 77 1.89 -10.95 -24.49
N SER A 78 1.25 -9.86 -24.07
CA SER A 78 -0.11 -9.86 -23.55
C SER A 78 -1.14 -9.76 -24.68
N ARG A 79 -2.20 -10.57 -24.59
CA ARG A 79 -3.26 -10.67 -25.60
C ARG A 79 -4.59 -10.20 -25.04
N LYS A 80 -5.42 -9.54 -25.85
CA LYS A 80 -6.72 -9.01 -25.40
C LYS A 80 -7.69 -10.11 -24.97
N GLU A 81 -7.56 -11.30 -25.56
CA GLU A 81 -8.40 -12.47 -25.27
C GLU A 81 -8.04 -13.12 -23.92
N ASN A 82 -6.79 -12.95 -23.46
CA ASN A 82 -6.33 -13.42 -22.16
C ASN A 82 -5.29 -12.45 -21.57
N PRO A 83 -5.73 -11.30 -21.03
CA PRO A 83 -4.84 -10.25 -20.53
C PRO A 83 -3.98 -10.75 -19.36
N LYS A 84 -2.66 -10.55 -19.48
CA LYS A 84 -1.70 -10.96 -18.45
C LYS A 84 -1.81 -10.12 -17.20
N TRP A 85 -2.00 -8.81 -17.36
CA TRP A 85 -1.94 -7.80 -16.30
C TRP A 85 -3.33 -7.31 -15.93
N SER A 86 -3.47 -6.97 -14.66
CA SER A 86 -4.74 -6.51 -14.08
C SER A 86 -4.47 -5.27 -13.26
N MET A 87 -5.46 -4.39 -13.19
CA MET A 87 -5.50 -3.20 -12.35
C MET A 87 -6.82 -3.13 -11.58
N VAL A 88 -6.89 -2.28 -10.56
CA VAL A 88 -8.10 -2.00 -9.76
C VAL A 88 -8.37 -0.51 -9.78
N ASP A 89 -9.58 -0.07 -9.44
CA ASP A 89 -9.81 1.35 -9.14
C ASP A 89 -9.75 1.60 -7.64
N VAL A 90 -8.99 2.62 -7.26
CA VAL A 90 -8.87 3.07 -5.87
C VAL A 90 -9.45 4.47 -5.73
N GLN A 91 -10.17 4.70 -4.65
CA GLN A 91 -10.68 6.01 -4.27
C GLN A 91 -9.99 6.50 -3.01
N PHE A 92 -9.57 7.76 -3.02
CA PHE A 92 -9.09 8.44 -1.82
C PHE A 92 -10.15 8.41 -0.72
N GLU A 93 -9.73 8.07 0.49
CA GLU A 93 -10.60 8.08 1.65
C GLU A 93 -10.23 9.21 2.60
N ARG A 94 -8.99 9.20 3.11
CA ARG A 94 -8.48 10.23 4.01
C ARG A 94 -6.96 10.22 4.09
N MET A 95 -6.38 11.33 4.53
CA MET A 95 -4.97 11.35 4.96
C MET A 95 -4.79 10.53 6.25
N THR A 96 -3.58 10.04 6.48
CA THR A 96 -3.20 9.58 7.83
C THR A 96 -3.15 10.76 8.79
N LYS A 97 -3.37 10.54 10.09
CA LYS A 97 -3.35 11.62 11.10
C LYS A 97 -2.00 12.36 11.14
N ARG A 98 -0.94 11.64 10.80
CA ARG A 98 0.41 12.14 10.60
C ARG A 98 1.09 11.33 9.51
N PHE A 99 2.14 11.89 8.92
CA PHE A 99 3.02 11.13 8.07
C PHE A 99 3.70 9.99 8.86
N ILE A 100 3.77 8.82 8.24
CA ILE A 100 4.42 7.63 8.79
C ILE A 100 5.65 7.35 7.92
N PRO A 101 6.86 7.74 8.36
CA PRO A 101 8.07 7.52 7.58
C PRO A 101 8.49 6.05 7.57
N LEU A 102 9.10 5.61 6.47
CA LEU A 102 9.66 4.25 6.32
C LEU A 102 10.62 3.88 7.46
N SER A 103 11.39 4.85 7.96
CA SER A 103 12.34 4.65 9.08
C SER A 103 11.62 4.21 10.36
N GLU A 104 10.44 4.76 10.63
CA GLU A 104 9.64 4.39 11.79
C GLU A 104 9.06 2.99 11.62
N ILE A 105 8.46 2.69 10.46
CA ILE A 105 7.95 1.34 10.17
C ILE A 105 9.09 0.31 10.31
N LYS A 106 10.30 0.65 9.86
CA LYS A 106 11.49 -0.22 9.95
C LYS A 106 11.93 -0.44 11.40
N ALA A 107 11.90 0.60 12.24
CA ALA A 107 12.23 0.47 13.65
C ALA A 107 11.28 -0.51 14.35
N HIS A 108 9.98 -0.40 14.10
CA HIS A 108 9.00 -1.34 14.64
C HIS A 108 9.16 -2.77 14.09
N HIS A 109 9.43 -2.94 12.79
CA HIS A 109 9.74 -4.25 12.22
C HIS A 109 10.93 -4.92 12.91
N LEU A 110 12.02 -4.18 13.15
CA LEU A 110 13.22 -4.72 13.81
C LEU A 110 12.96 -5.08 15.28
N ALA A 111 12.19 -4.27 16.00
CA ALA A 111 11.77 -4.59 17.37
C ALA A 111 10.92 -5.88 17.39
N HIS A 112 9.91 -5.94 16.51
CA HIS A 112 9.02 -7.10 16.41
C HIS A 112 9.73 -8.38 15.98
N LYS A 113 10.79 -8.26 15.19
CA LYS A 113 11.63 -9.39 14.81
C LYS A 113 12.33 -10.05 16.00
N ALA A 114 12.61 -9.30 17.06
CA ALA A 114 13.25 -9.82 18.26
C ALA A 114 12.26 -10.45 19.25
N ASP A 115 11.04 -9.90 19.37
CA ASP A 115 10.05 -10.30 20.38
C ASP A 115 8.87 -11.12 19.82
N GLY A 116 8.81 -11.32 18.50
CA GLY A 116 7.74 -12.06 17.84
C GLY A 116 6.48 -11.23 17.57
N GLY A 117 6.57 -9.90 17.65
CA GLY A 117 5.47 -8.97 17.42
C GLY A 117 4.91 -8.94 15.99
N PRO A 118 3.85 -8.16 15.77
CA PRO A 118 3.03 -8.24 14.57
C PRO A 118 3.77 -7.92 13.26
N LEU A 119 4.72 -6.99 13.27
CA LEU A 119 5.42 -6.56 12.06
C LEU A 119 6.67 -7.39 11.76
N LYS A 120 6.93 -8.47 12.50
CA LYS A 120 8.18 -9.25 12.37
C LYS A 120 8.43 -9.78 10.95
N ASP A 121 7.36 -10.07 10.21
CA ASP A 121 7.40 -10.67 8.87
C ASP A 121 6.94 -9.70 7.75
N MET A 122 6.80 -8.41 8.06
CA MET A 122 6.25 -7.39 7.16
C MET A 122 6.88 -7.41 5.77
N MET A 123 6.02 -7.62 4.76
CA MET A 123 6.42 -7.76 3.36
C MET A 123 7.20 -6.54 2.83
N LEU A 124 6.99 -5.36 3.41
CA LEU A 124 7.69 -4.13 3.04
C LEU A 124 9.20 -4.26 3.22
N PHE A 125 9.66 -5.05 4.20
CA PHE A 125 11.08 -5.27 4.48
C PHE A 125 11.59 -6.63 4.00
N THR A 126 10.71 -7.63 3.89
CA THR A 126 11.09 -8.98 3.45
C THR A 126 11.03 -9.16 1.92
N ARG A 127 10.29 -8.28 1.21
CA ARG A 127 10.09 -8.31 -0.25
C ARG A 127 10.27 -6.91 -0.88
N GLN A 128 11.52 -6.48 -1.02
CA GLN A 128 11.93 -5.12 -1.43
C GLN A 128 11.52 -4.67 -2.86
N ARG A 129 10.80 -5.46 -3.64
CA ARG A 129 10.40 -5.13 -5.04
C ARG A 129 8.94 -5.47 -5.33
N LEU A 130 8.11 -5.48 -4.29
CA LEU A 130 6.72 -5.85 -4.39
C LEU A 130 5.87 -4.61 -4.12
N SER A 131 5.29 -4.04 -5.18
CA SER A 131 4.49 -2.82 -5.12
C SER A 131 3.14 -2.99 -4.42
N ILE A 132 2.65 -4.21 -4.28
CA ILE A 132 1.33 -4.51 -3.69
C ILE A 132 1.50 -5.64 -2.70
N GLN A 133 1.13 -5.36 -1.45
CA GLN A 133 1.44 -6.24 -0.34
C GLN A 133 0.19 -6.40 0.52
N PRO A 134 -0.29 -7.63 0.80
CA PRO A 134 -1.29 -7.84 1.83
C PRO A 134 -0.70 -7.52 3.19
N LEU A 135 -1.54 -6.99 4.08
CA LEU A 135 -1.26 -6.93 5.50
C LEU A 135 -2.00 -8.06 6.19
N THR A 136 -1.32 -8.77 7.09
CA THR A 136 -2.00 -9.71 7.98
C THR A 136 -2.74 -8.95 9.07
N GLN A 137 -3.77 -9.57 9.66
CA GLN A 137 -4.58 -8.97 10.71
C GLN A 137 -3.75 -8.46 11.91
N GLY A 138 -2.59 -9.07 12.17
CA GLY A 138 -1.63 -8.61 13.16
C GLY A 138 -0.83 -7.38 12.73
N GLU A 139 -0.45 -7.28 11.45
CA GLU A 139 0.35 -6.17 10.88
C GLU A 139 -0.43 -4.87 10.71
N ASN A 140 -1.71 -4.87 11.06
CA ASN A 140 -2.47 -3.66 11.28
C ASN A 140 -1.64 -2.70 12.15
N LEU A 141 -1.60 -1.43 11.75
CA LEU A 141 -0.79 -0.39 12.39
C LEU A 141 -1.63 0.50 13.35
N PRO A 142 -2.50 -0.03 14.26
CA PRO A 142 -3.30 0.85 15.10
C PRO A 142 -2.43 1.66 16.07
N GLY A 143 -1.30 1.10 16.53
CA GLY A 143 -0.34 1.80 17.39
C GLY A 143 0.42 2.95 16.69
N LEU A 144 0.51 2.92 15.35
CA LEU A 144 1.19 3.96 14.58
C LEU A 144 0.27 5.15 14.28
N LEU A 145 -1.04 4.91 14.26
CA LEU A 145 -2.10 5.89 14.00
C LEU A 145 -2.55 6.65 15.25
N ILE A 146 -1.97 6.35 16.42
CA ILE A 146 -2.23 7.03 17.68
C ILE A 146 -0.94 7.79 18.06
N PRO A 147 -1.00 9.09 18.39
CA PRO A 147 0.17 9.80 18.89
C PRO A 147 0.64 9.14 20.19
N SER A 148 1.93 8.81 20.28
CA SER A 148 2.57 8.45 21.54
C SER A 148 2.47 9.68 22.46
N VAL A 149 1.56 9.64 23.44
CA VAL A 149 1.54 10.61 24.53
C VAL A 149 2.75 10.29 25.41
N GLY A 150 3.81 11.08 25.25
CA GLY A 150 4.89 11.11 26.22
C GLY A 150 4.37 11.74 27.51
N GLN A 151 4.12 10.94 28.54
CA GLN A 151 4.22 11.38 29.92
C GLN A 151 4.98 10.35 30.75
N ALA A 152 5.99 10.85 31.45
CA ALA A 152 6.78 10.11 32.41
C ALA A 152 5.91 9.62 33.58
N GLY A 153 5.98 8.33 33.89
CA GLY A 153 5.46 7.79 35.15
C GLY A 153 4.79 6.44 35.02
N SER A 154 5.48 5.41 35.55
CA SER A 154 4.98 4.08 35.93
C SER A 154 4.34 3.18 34.86
N PHE A 155 4.96 2.01 34.69
CA PHE A 155 4.55 0.92 33.84
C PHE A 155 3.19 0.33 34.21
N THR A 156 2.26 0.42 33.27
CA THR A 156 1.37 -0.69 32.91
C THR A 156 1.23 -0.64 31.39
N TYR A 157 1.75 -1.65 30.69
CA TYR A 157 1.60 -1.81 29.24
C TYR A 157 0.14 -2.21 28.94
N GLY A 158 -0.76 -1.24 29.08
CA GLY A 158 -2.13 -1.33 28.58
C GLY A 158 -2.18 -0.63 27.24
N PHE A 159 -2.00 -1.37 26.15
CA PHE A 159 -2.34 -0.88 24.82
C PHE A 159 -3.86 -0.73 24.76
N SER A 160 -4.37 0.48 25.03
CA SER A 160 -5.77 0.81 24.76
C SER A 160 -5.95 0.92 23.25
N PHE A 161 -6.38 -0.18 22.62
CA PHE A 161 -6.76 -0.25 21.21
C PHE A 161 -8.02 0.60 20.98
N LEU A 162 -7.85 1.88 20.66
CA LEU A 162 -8.98 2.80 20.44
C LEU A 162 -9.43 2.91 18.98
N THR A 163 -8.91 2.10 18.05
CA THR A 163 -9.48 1.99 16.70
C THR A 163 -9.31 0.56 16.17
N THR A 164 -10.42 -0.13 15.90
CA THR A 164 -10.53 -1.45 15.25
C THR A 164 -10.49 -1.36 13.72
N GLU A 165 -9.82 -0.35 13.15
CA GLU A 165 -9.71 -0.24 11.69
C GLU A 165 -8.68 -1.28 11.21
N GLU A 166 -9.18 -2.32 10.57
CA GLU A 166 -8.37 -3.35 9.91
C GLU A 166 -8.05 -2.88 8.50
N PHE A 167 -6.77 -2.91 8.12
CA PHE A 167 -6.29 -2.54 6.80
C PHE A 167 -5.79 -3.79 6.08
N ASP A 168 -6.25 -3.99 4.85
CA ASP A 168 -6.01 -5.25 4.14
C ASP A 168 -4.72 -5.23 3.31
N PHE A 169 -4.26 -4.05 2.85
CA PHE A 169 -3.14 -3.94 1.93
C PHE A 169 -2.27 -2.68 2.11
N VAL A 170 -1.03 -2.76 1.61
CA VAL A 170 -0.17 -1.60 1.30
C VAL A 170 -0.02 -1.51 -0.23
N LEU A 171 -0.37 -0.34 -0.77
CA LEU A 171 -0.15 0.03 -2.16
C LEU A 171 1.03 0.98 -2.25
N SER A 172 2.11 0.53 -2.86
CA SER A 172 3.33 1.30 -3.11
C SER A 172 3.48 1.52 -4.60
N LEU A 173 3.65 2.77 -5.01
CA LEU A 173 3.97 3.13 -6.40
C LEU A 173 5.45 2.91 -6.70
N GLU A 174 5.98 1.71 -6.50
CA GLU A 174 7.30 1.35 -7.01
C GLU A 174 7.17 0.66 -8.37
N GLU A 175 7.32 1.44 -9.43
CA GLU A 175 7.96 0.92 -10.64
C GLU A 175 9.11 1.86 -11.02
N GLU A 176 10.33 1.35 -10.79
CA GLU A 176 11.53 1.96 -11.35
C GLU A 176 11.45 1.93 -12.88
N LYS A 177 11.97 3.00 -13.47
CA LYS A 177 12.13 3.23 -14.88
C LYS A 177 12.65 1.98 -15.60
N PRO A 178 12.10 1.62 -16.78
CA PRO A 178 12.83 0.73 -17.67
C PRO A 178 14.21 1.38 -17.97
N HIS A 179 15.26 0.58 -17.78
CA HIS A 179 16.65 0.92 -18.11
C HIS A 179 16.81 1.24 -19.60
#